data_AF-A0A958M9T6-F1
#
_entry.id   AF-A0A958M9T6-F1
#
_cell.length_a   1.000
_cell.length_b   1.000
_cell.length_c   1.000
_cell.angle_alpha   90.00
_cell.angle_beta   90.00
_cell.angle_gamma   90.00
#
_symmetry.space_group_name_H-M   'P 1'
#
loop_
_entity.id
_entity.type
_entity.pdbx_description
1 polymer ?
#
loop_
_entity_poly.entity_id
_entity_poly.type
_entity_poly.pdbx_seq_one_letter_code
_entity_poly.pdbx_strand_id
1 'polypeptide(L)' 'FINTFRVNEAKRQLICGKYGHLTLYGIALQCGFKNKSTFYKVFKEVAHLTPRQFIMLHRNRYN' A
#
# COMPACT_ATOMS: atom_id res chain seq x y z
N PHE A 1 -4.52 8.04 -14.07
CA PHE A 1 -3.86 6.85 -14.63
C PHE A 1 -2.65 6.39 -13.81
N ILE A 2 -1.54 7.14 -13.74
CA ILE A 2 -0.30 6.65 -13.07
C ILE A 2 -0.49 6.31 -11.58
N ASN A 3 -1.23 7.12 -10.83
CA ASN A 3 -1.45 6.91 -9.40
C ASN A 3 -2.22 5.62 -9.09
N THR A 4 -3.19 5.26 -9.93
CA THR A 4 -3.92 3.99 -9.80
C THR A 4 -3.00 2.80 -9.98
N PHE A 5 -2.12 2.86 -10.99
CA PHE A 5 -1.09 1.83 -11.20
C PHE A 5 -0.16 1.70 -9.99
N ARG A 6 0.35 2.83 -9.47
CA ARG A 6 1.20 2.86 -8.28
C ARG A 6 0.51 2.26 -7.04
N VAL A 7 -0.78 2.56 -6.85
CA VAL A 7 -1.56 1.98 -5.75
C VAL A 7 -1.77 0.49 -5.94
N ASN A 8 -2.01 0.02 -7.17
CA ASN A 8 -2.19 -1.41 -7.43
C ASN A 8 -0.89 -2.20 -7.17
N GLU A 9 0.26 -1.66 -7.59
CA GLU A 9 1.56 -2.24 -7.23
C GLU A 9 1.78 -2.23 -5.71
N ALA A 10 1.47 -1.11 -5.04
CA ALA A 10 1.54 -1.05 -3.57
C ALA A 10 0.65 -2.12 -2.93
N LYS A 11 -0.60 -2.33 -3.38
CA LYS A 11 -1.49 -3.40 -2.89
C LYS A 11 -0.86 -4.79 -3.07
N ARG A 12 -0.28 -5.06 -4.24
CA ARG A 12 0.38 -6.34 -4.57
C ARG A 12 1.55 -6.60 -3.65
N GLN A 13 2.39 -5.58 -3.45
CA GLN A 13 3.45 -5.69 -2.47
C GLN A 13 2.83 -5.95 -1.10
N LEU A 14 1.78 -5.18 -0.69
CA LEU A 14 1.13 -5.12 0.65
C LEU A 14 0.67 -6.48 1.18
N ILE A 15 0.32 -7.39 0.27
CA ILE A 15 -0.14 -8.74 0.57
C ILE A 15 0.95 -9.82 0.44
N CYS A 16 2.06 -9.56 -0.25
CA CYS A 16 3.09 -10.54 -0.59
C CYS A 16 4.00 -10.92 0.60
N GLY A 17 3.70 -10.45 1.82
CA GLY A 17 4.42 -10.85 3.04
C GLY A 17 5.86 -10.30 3.17
N LYS A 18 6.42 -9.63 2.16
CA LYS A 18 7.75 -8.98 2.18
C LYS A 18 7.85 -7.75 3.11
N TYR A 19 6.87 -7.53 4.00
CA TYR A 19 6.87 -6.45 4.99
C TYR A 19 7.51 -6.76 6.30
N GLY A 20 8.05 -7.96 6.50
CA GLY A 20 8.81 -8.24 7.72
C GLY A 20 9.89 -7.18 7.97
N HIS A 21 10.41 -6.56 6.91
CA HIS A 21 11.52 -5.62 6.93
C HIS A 21 11.23 -4.24 6.29
N LEU A 22 10.18 -4.12 5.46
CA LEU A 22 9.86 -2.86 4.77
C LEU A 22 8.76 -2.08 5.49
N THR A 23 9.00 -0.79 5.75
CA THR A 23 7.97 0.10 6.29
C THR A 23 6.95 0.49 5.20
N LEU A 24 5.74 0.90 5.61
CA LEU A 24 4.74 1.48 4.70
C LEU A 24 5.29 2.62 3.84
N TYR A 25 6.26 3.37 4.38
CA TYR A 25 6.91 4.44 3.66
C TYR A 25 7.91 3.93 2.61
N GLY A 26 8.65 2.86 2.92
CA GLY A 26 9.55 2.21 1.94
C GLY A 26 8.80 1.73 0.70
N ILE A 27 7.62 1.13 0.87
CA ILE A 27 6.73 0.74 -0.24
C ILE A 27 6.32 1.95 -1.06
N ALA A 28 5.88 3.00 -0.39
CA ALA A 28 5.43 4.21 -1.05
C ALA A 28 6.53 4.78 -1.96
N LEU A 29 7.77 4.82 -1.46
CA LEU A 29 8.94 5.24 -2.25
C LEU A 29 9.18 4.33 -3.46
N GLN A 30 9.16 3.00 -3.27
CA GLN A 30 9.33 2.04 -4.37
C GLN A 30 8.23 2.13 -5.44
N CYS A 31 7.01 2.47 -5.03
CA CYS A 31 5.89 2.73 -5.95
C CYS A 31 5.90 4.17 -6.51
N GLY A 32 6.94 4.96 -6.30
CA GLY A 32 7.12 6.27 -6.91
C GLY A 32 6.36 7.43 -6.24
N PHE A 33 5.94 7.27 -4.98
CA PHE A 33 5.42 8.38 -4.18
C PHE A 33 6.57 9.15 -3.52
N LYS A 34 6.53 10.48 -3.60
CA LYS A 34 7.57 11.35 -3.03
C LYS A 34 7.49 11.48 -1.51
N ASN A 35 6.32 11.23 -0.91
CA ASN A 35 6.12 11.35 0.53
C ASN A 35 4.94 10.48 1.00
N LYS A 36 4.87 10.28 2.33
CA LYS A 36 3.86 9.44 2.99
C LYS A 36 2.45 10.02 2.87
N SER A 37 2.27 11.33 3.00
CA SER A 37 0.95 11.96 3.01
C SER A 37 0.23 11.79 1.66
N THR A 38 0.94 12.03 0.55
CA THR A 38 0.42 11.82 -0.80
C THR A 38 0.07 10.35 -1.04
N PHE A 39 0.92 9.42 -0.59
CA PHE A 39 0.63 8.00 -0.66
C PHE A 39 -0.67 7.64 0.08
N TYR A 40 -0.82 8.07 1.33
CA TYR A 40 -2.01 7.76 2.12
C TYR A 40 -3.30 8.32 1.51
N LYS A 41 -3.27 9.56 1.00
CA LYS A 41 -4.41 10.20 0.35
C LYS A 41 -4.82 9.42 -0.91
N VAL A 42 -3.89 9.23 -1.84
CA VAL A 42 -4.14 8.56 -3.12
C VAL A 42 -4.53 7.10 -2.92
N PHE A 43 -3.89 6.40 -1.97
CA PHE A 43 -4.24 5.02 -1.66
C PHE A 43 -5.67 4.93 -1.13
N LYS A 44 -6.08 5.84 -0.23
CA LYS A 44 -7.47 5.87 0.27
C LYS A 44 -8.48 6.19 -0.83
N GLU A 45 -8.17 7.10 -1.75
CA GLU A 45 -9.04 7.42 -2.88
C GLU A 45 -9.23 6.23 -3.83
N VAL A 46 -8.16 5.47 -4.11
CA VAL A 46 -8.17 4.36 -5.08
C VAL A 46 -8.58 3.02 -4.46
N ALA A 47 -8.26 2.77 -3.19
CA ALA A 47 -8.55 1.53 -2.50
C ALA A 47 -9.76 1.61 -1.57
N HIS A 48 -10.32 2.80 -1.36
CA HIS A 48 -11.35 3.10 -0.37
C HIS A 48 -10.99 2.68 1.08
N LEU A 49 -9.71 2.42 1.33
CA LEU A 49 -9.16 1.91 2.57
C LEU A 49 -7.80 2.57 2.82
N THR A 50 -7.40 2.73 4.08
CA THR A 50 -6.01 3.10 4.38
C THR A 50 -5.07 1.90 4.14
N PRO A 51 -3.77 2.14 3.87
CA PRO A 51 -2.80 1.04 3.70
C PRO A 51 -2.79 0.06 4.88
N ARG A 52 -2.96 0.56 6.12
CA ARG A 52 -3.04 -0.30 7.33
C ARG A 52 -4.30 -1.15 7.37
N GLN A 53 -5.46 -0.58 7.05
CA GLN A 53 -6.72 -1.34 6.98
C GLN A 53 -6.64 -2.41 5.91
N PHE A 54 -6.06 -2.09 4.76
CA PHE A 54 -5.83 -3.05 3.68
C PHE A 54 -4.94 -4.22 4.15
N ILE A 55 -3.80 -3.94 4.82
CA ILE A 55 -2.96 -5.00 5.40
C ILE A 55 -3.78 -5.87 6.38
N MET A 56 -4.48 -5.25 7.33
CA MET A 56 -5.22 -5.97 8.36
C MET A 56 -6.28 -6.91 7.77
N LEU A 57 -7.03 -6.44 6.77
CA LEU A 57 -8.03 -7.22 6.05
C LEU A 57 -7.44 -8.44 5.34
N HIS A 58 -6.22 -8.31 4.79
CA HIS A 58 -5.56 -9.37 4.04
C HIS A 58 -4.68 -10.28 4.92
N ARG A 59 -4.34 -9.87 6.14
CA ARG A 59 -3.57 -10.68 7.10
C ARG A 59 -4.43 -11.73 7.80
N ASN A 60 -5.72 -11.45 8.02
CA ASN A 60 -6.66 -12.35 8.70
C ASN A 60 -7.29 -13.44 7.81
N ARG A 61 -7.05 -13.42 6.49
CA ARG A 61 -7.61 -14.41 5.55
C ARG A 61 -6.74 -15.65 5.33
N TYR A 62 -5.65 -15.80 6.09
CA TYR A 62 -4.74 -16.95 6.05
C TYR A 62 -4.63 -17.67 7.41
N ASN A 63 -5.72 -17.65 8.19
CA ASN A 63 -5.88 -18.53 9.34
C ASN A 63 -6.91 -19.60 9.02
#